data_AF-A0A7S4U6Z0-F1
#
_entry.id   AF-A0A7S4U6Z0-F1
#
_cell.length_a   1.000
_cell.length_b   1.000
_cell.length_c   1.000
_cell.angle_alpha   90.00
_cell.angle_beta   90.00
_cell.angle_gamma   90.00
#
_symmetry.space_group_name_H-M   'P 1'
#
loop_
_entity.id
_entity.type
_entity.pdbx_description
1 polymer ?
#
loop_
_entity_poly.entity_id
_entity_poly.type
_entity_poly.pdbx_seq_one_letter_code
_entity_poly.pdbx_strand_id
1 'polypeptide(L)'
;MADDLQAAVRLLAPTLGYSGCLEDISNASVIALRDELGRLSGLLPRLYRTWSLKAHPDKGGDEETFKRVTEAKDNLPRLLSRRIEEMEGQKHAETQRRMAERIRERGRAQAAEQGEARAREHGKR
;
A
#
# COMPACT_ATOMS: atom_id res chain seq x y z
N MET A 1 10.96 -0.53 -3.10
CA MET A 1 9.89 -0.72 -2.09
C MET A 1 8.59 -1.18 -2.74
N ALA A 2 7.91 -0.35 -3.54
CA ALA A 2 6.80 -0.84 -4.39
C ALA A 2 7.30 -1.94 -5.37
N ASP A 3 8.54 -1.79 -5.84
CA ASP A 3 9.21 -2.75 -6.72
C ASP A 3 9.46 -4.11 -6.05
N ASP A 4 9.75 -4.14 -4.75
CA ASP A 4 10.05 -5.38 -4.02
C ASP A 4 8.79 -6.22 -3.79
N LEU A 5 7.68 -5.55 -3.46
CA LEU A 5 6.37 -6.19 -3.36
C LEU A 5 5.94 -6.72 -4.74
N GLN A 6 6.09 -5.93 -5.80
CA GLN A 6 5.71 -6.35 -7.15
C GLN A 6 6.61 -7.48 -7.66
N ALA A 7 7.91 -7.46 -7.35
CA ALA A 7 8.84 -8.54 -7.68
C ALA A 7 8.47 -9.85 -6.97
N ALA A 8 8.16 -9.79 -5.67
CA ALA A 8 7.72 -10.96 -4.90
C ALA A 8 6.45 -11.57 -5.51
N VAL A 9 5.46 -10.75 -5.88
CA VAL A 9 4.23 -11.23 -6.51
C VAL A 9 4.48 -11.82 -7.90
N ARG A 10 5.28 -11.16 -8.73
CA ARG A 10 5.66 -11.67 -10.07
C ARG A 10 6.41 -12.99 -10.02
N LEU A 11 7.17 -13.24 -8.95
CA LEU A 11 7.83 -14.52 -8.74
C LEU A 11 6.84 -15.58 -8.26
N LEU A 12 6.04 -15.28 -7.24
CA LEU A 12 5.20 -16.27 -6.57
C LEU A 12 3.94 -16.63 -7.36
N ALA A 13 3.31 -15.69 -8.04
CA ALA A 13 2.07 -15.92 -8.78
C ALA A 13 2.19 -17.07 -9.81
N PRO A 14 3.13 -17.01 -10.78
CA PRO A 14 3.31 -18.10 -11.74
C PRO A 14 3.91 -19.36 -11.11
N THR A 15 4.75 -19.22 -10.08
CA THR A 15 5.48 -20.36 -9.50
C THR A 15 4.62 -21.22 -8.59
N LEU A 16 3.81 -20.56 -7.75
CA LEU A 16 2.93 -21.22 -6.78
C LEU A 16 1.49 -21.35 -7.28
N GLY A 17 1.17 -20.80 -8.46
CA GLY A 17 -0.20 -20.74 -8.97
C GLY A 17 -1.10 -19.84 -8.13
N TYR A 18 -0.52 -18.81 -7.50
CA TYR A 18 -1.26 -17.83 -6.72
C TYR A 18 -1.85 -16.77 -7.66
N SER A 19 -3.17 -16.55 -7.58
CA SER A 19 -3.86 -15.48 -8.30
C SER A 19 -4.77 -14.73 -7.34
N GLY A 20 -4.74 -13.41 -7.39
CA GLY A 20 -5.43 -12.53 -6.45
C GLY A 20 -5.29 -11.06 -6.83
N CYS A 21 -5.79 -10.15 -5.98
CA CYS A 21 -5.76 -8.71 -6.27
C CYS A 21 -4.34 -8.11 -6.27
N LEU A 22 -3.31 -8.89 -5.96
CA LEU A 22 -1.92 -8.45 -5.98
C LEU A 22 -1.32 -8.40 -7.41
N GLU A 23 -1.99 -8.94 -8.41
CA GLU A 23 -1.56 -8.80 -9.80
C GLU A 23 -1.59 -7.33 -10.28
N ASP A 24 -2.48 -6.52 -9.69
CA ASP A 24 -2.58 -5.08 -9.91
C ASP A 24 -2.59 -4.29 -8.58
N ILE A 25 -1.48 -4.40 -7.82
CA ILE A 25 -1.31 -3.71 -6.53
C ILE A 25 -1.50 -2.19 -6.63
N SER A 26 -1.14 -1.59 -7.76
CA SER A 26 -1.21 -0.14 -7.96
C SER A 26 -2.64 0.39 -7.89
N ASN A 27 -3.61 -0.41 -8.33
CA ASN A 27 -5.03 -0.06 -8.33
C ASN A 27 -5.82 -0.69 -7.17
N ALA A 28 -5.19 -1.57 -6.38
CA ALA A 28 -5.86 -2.25 -5.28
C ALA A 28 -6.22 -1.28 -4.13
N SER A 29 -7.44 -1.39 -3.62
CA SER A 29 -7.86 -0.64 -2.44
C SER A 29 -7.22 -1.19 -1.16
N VAL A 30 -7.07 -0.34 -0.13
CA VAL A 30 -6.55 -0.77 1.19
C VAL A 30 -7.36 -1.93 1.79
N ILE A 31 -8.68 -1.95 1.56
CA ILE A 31 -9.57 -3.02 2.03
C ILE A 31 -9.20 -4.34 1.33
N ALA A 32 -9.09 -4.32 0.00
CA ALA A 32 -8.71 -5.50 -0.78
C ALA A 32 -7.33 -6.04 -0.37
N LEU A 33 -6.35 -5.15 -0.14
CA LEU A 33 -5.02 -5.56 0.31
C LEU A 33 -5.04 -6.21 1.71
N ARG A 34 -5.90 -5.75 2.62
CA ARG A 34 -6.08 -6.36 3.96
C ARG A 34 -6.71 -7.73 3.89
N ASP A 35 -7.77 -7.88 3.10
CA ASP A 35 -8.43 -9.17 2.90
C ASP A 35 -7.45 -10.19 2.31
N GLU A 36 -6.63 -9.74 1.36
CA GLU A 36 -5.62 -10.56 0.73
C GLU A 36 -4.50 -10.95 1.69
N LEU A 37 -4.02 -10.01 2.52
CA LEU A 37 -3.05 -10.32 3.59
C LEU A 37 -3.58 -11.40 4.54
N GLY A 38 -4.87 -11.32 4.91
CA GLY A 38 -5.54 -12.34 5.70
C GLY A 38 -5.52 -13.72 5.02
N ARG A 39 -5.84 -13.77 3.72
CA ARG A 39 -5.84 -14.99 2.92
C ARG A 39 -4.44 -15.62 2.77
N LEU A 40 -3.42 -14.80 2.54
CA LEU A 40 -2.05 -15.26 2.30
C LEU A 40 -1.50 -16.08 3.48
N SER A 41 -1.88 -15.75 4.71
CA SER A 41 -1.43 -16.44 5.93
C SER A 41 -1.70 -17.96 5.90
N GLY A 42 -2.84 -18.38 5.35
CA GLY A 42 -3.20 -19.79 5.21
C GLY A 42 -2.86 -20.37 3.84
N LEU A 43 -2.82 -19.54 2.79
CA LEU A 43 -2.65 -19.98 1.42
C LEU A 43 -1.17 -20.23 1.06
N LEU A 44 -0.28 -19.28 1.36
CA LEU A 44 1.13 -19.36 0.96
C LEU A 44 1.84 -20.60 1.51
N PRO A 45 1.70 -21.00 2.79
CA PRO A 45 2.35 -22.20 3.28
C PRO A 45 1.90 -23.47 2.55
N ARG A 46 0.62 -23.55 2.17
CA ARG A 46 0.05 -24.71 1.47
C ARG A 46 0.56 -24.79 0.04
N LEU A 47 0.52 -23.68 -0.70
CA LEU A 47 1.03 -23.64 -2.07
C LEU A 47 2.54 -23.90 -2.12
N TYR A 48 3.28 -23.26 -1.21
CA TYR A 48 4.73 -23.45 -1.09
C TYR A 48 5.07 -24.91 -0.79
N ARG A 49 4.37 -25.58 0.13
CA ARG A 49 4.59 -27.00 0.43
C ARG A 49 4.40 -27.90 -0.79
N THR A 50 3.34 -27.68 -1.56
CA THR A 50 3.08 -28.50 -2.77
C THR A 50 4.15 -28.29 -3.82
N TRP A 51 4.59 -27.04 -4.02
CA TRP A 51 5.64 -26.71 -4.97
C TRP A 51 7.01 -27.22 -4.51
N SER A 52 7.38 -26.99 -3.26
CA SER A 52 8.69 -27.33 -2.71
C SER A 52 8.97 -28.83 -2.76
N LEU A 53 7.95 -29.67 -2.56
CA LEU A 53 8.08 -31.12 -2.71
C LEU A 53 8.45 -31.57 -4.13
N LYS A 54 8.24 -30.75 -5.15
CA LYS A 54 8.59 -31.04 -6.55
C LYS A 54 9.89 -30.36 -6.97
N ALA A 55 10.11 -29.14 -6.50
CA ALA A 55 11.20 -28.27 -6.91
C ALA A 55 12.40 -28.25 -5.95
N HIS A 56 12.43 -29.10 -4.91
CA HIS A 56 13.55 -29.13 -3.96
C HIS A 56 14.88 -29.49 -4.65
N PRO A 57 16.01 -28.87 -4.25
CA PRO A 57 17.34 -29.18 -4.81
C PRO A 57 17.71 -30.67 -4.73
N ASP A 58 17.41 -31.33 -3.60
CA ASP A 58 17.61 -32.78 -3.43
C ASP A 58 16.85 -33.65 -4.45
N LYS A 59 15.87 -33.09 -5.14
CA LYS A 59 15.09 -33.76 -6.20
C LYS A 59 15.51 -33.32 -7.61
N GLY A 60 16.64 -32.62 -7.74
CA GLY A 60 17.14 -32.07 -9.00
C GLY A 60 16.51 -30.73 -9.38
N GLY A 61 15.88 -30.02 -8.42
CA GLY A 61 15.38 -28.67 -8.62
C GLY A 61 16.50 -27.61 -8.58
N ASP A 62 16.20 -26.42 -9.11
CA ASP A 62 17.14 -25.29 -9.12
C ASP A 62 17.21 -24.62 -7.75
N GLU A 63 18.40 -24.64 -7.13
CA GLU A 63 18.63 -24.11 -5.77
C GLU A 63 18.42 -22.60 -5.67
N GLU A 64 18.83 -21.85 -6.70
CA GLU A 64 18.69 -20.40 -6.71
C GLU A 64 17.20 -20.00 -6.74
N THR A 65 16.42 -20.64 -7.60
CA THR A 65 14.96 -20.46 -7.69
C THR A 65 14.30 -20.88 -6.38
N PHE A 66 14.72 -22.00 -5.79
CA PHE A 66 14.22 -22.46 -4.49
C PHE A 66 14.40 -21.41 -3.40
N LYS A 67 15.60 -20.84 -3.31
CA LYS A 67 15.92 -19.78 -2.36
C LYS A 67 15.07 -18.53 -2.58
N ARG A 68 15.01 -18.03 -3.83
CA ARG A 68 14.24 -16.82 -4.18
C ARG A 68 12.75 -16.97 -3.85
N VAL A 69 12.16 -18.12 -4.14
CA VAL A 69 10.74 -18.39 -3.85
C VAL A 69 10.49 -18.48 -2.35
N THR A 70 11.40 -19.11 -1.60
CA THR A 70 11.33 -19.18 -0.13
C THR A 70 11.35 -17.78 0.47
N GLU A 71 12.33 -16.96 0.08
CA GLU A 71 12.47 -15.58 0.54
C GLU A 71 11.24 -14.73 0.18
N ALA A 72 10.75 -14.84 -1.06
CA ALA A 72 9.56 -14.11 -1.48
C ALA A 72 8.32 -14.52 -0.67
N LYS A 73 8.14 -15.82 -0.41
CA LYS A 73 7.01 -16.34 0.37
C LYS A 73 7.03 -15.82 1.81
N ASP A 74 8.20 -15.72 2.43
CA ASP A 74 8.33 -15.20 3.80
C ASP A 74 8.20 -13.67 3.87
N ASN A 75 8.69 -12.96 2.85
CA ASN A 75 8.66 -11.51 2.82
C ASN A 75 7.33 -10.91 2.34
N LEU A 76 6.57 -11.60 1.48
CA LEU A 76 5.36 -11.07 0.87
C LEU A 76 4.34 -10.51 1.89
N PRO A 77 4.01 -11.20 3.00
CA PRO A 77 3.09 -10.66 4.01
C PRO A 77 3.60 -9.37 4.65
N ARG A 78 4.91 -9.29 4.92
CA ARG A 78 5.54 -8.10 5.51
C ARG A 78 5.52 -6.91 4.55
N LEU A 79 5.87 -7.16 3.28
CA LEU A 79 5.83 -6.15 2.23
C LEU A 79 4.41 -5.61 2.00
N LEU A 80 3.41 -6.50 2.03
CA LEU A 80 2.01 -6.14 1.88
C LEU A 80 1.50 -5.33 3.10
N SER A 81 1.83 -5.74 4.33
CA SER A 81 1.48 -4.98 5.54
C SER A 81 2.05 -3.57 5.50
N ARG A 82 3.33 -3.43 5.13
CA ARG A 82 3.97 -2.12 5.00
C ARG A 82 3.30 -1.26 3.92
N ARG A 83 2.90 -1.85 2.80
CA ARG A 83 2.19 -1.13 1.74
C ARG A 83 0.84 -0.58 2.23
N ILE A 84 0.12 -1.37 3.03
CA ILE A 84 -1.14 -0.94 3.66
C ILE A 84 -0.88 0.27 4.56
N GLU A 85 0.13 0.20 5.43
CA GLU A 85 0.52 1.31 6.34
C GLU A 85 0.88 2.58 5.56
N GLU A 86 1.64 2.46 4.47
CA GLU A 86 2.01 3.59 3.61
C GLU A 86 0.78 4.26 3.00
N MET A 87 -0.17 3.48 2.47
CA MET A 87 -1.40 4.01 1.88
C MET A 87 -2.29 4.70 2.92
N GLU A 88 -2.39 4.14 4.13
CA GLU A 88 -3.13 4.76 5.23
C GLU A 88 -2.47 6.06 5.70
N GLY A 89 -1.14 6.08 5.81
CA GLY A 89 -0.37 7.28 6.13
C GLY A 89 -0.56 8.39 5.10
N GLN A 90 -0.57 8.06 3.81
CA GLN A 90 -0.83 9.02 2.73
C GLN A 90 -2.24 9.61 2.82
N LYS A 91 -3.26 8.78 3.05
CA LYS A 91 -4.65 9.23 3.23
C LYS A 91 -4.80 10.16 4.44
N HIS A 92 -4.11 9.84 5.53
CA HIS A 92 -4.11 10.68 6.73
C HIS A 92 -3.45 12.04 6.45
N ALA A 93 -2.28 12.05 5.82
CA ALA A 93 -1.57 13.27 5.46
C ALA A 93 -2.38 14.16 4.50
N GLU A 94 -3.06 13.57 3.51
CA GLU A 94 -3.95 14.30 2.61
C GLU A 94 -5.11 14.95 3.37
N THR A 95 -5.72 14.22 4.31
CA THR A 95 -6.81 14.75 5.14
C THR A 95 -6.35 15.95 5.97
N GLN A 96 -5.15 15.86 6.57
CA GLN A 96 -4.55 16.96 7.30
C GLN A 96 -4.27 18.17 6.41
N ARG A 97 -3.73 17.96 5.20
CA ARG A 97 -3.49 19.03 4.22
C ARG A 97 -4.77 19.75 3.84
N ARG A 98 -5.83 19.01 3.49
CA ARG A 98 -7.14 19.59 3.17
C ARG A 98 -7.72 20.38 4.34
N MET A 99 -7.56 19.90 5.57
CA MET A 99 -8.01 20.64 6.75
C MET A 99 -7.21 21.94 6.95
N ALA A 100 -5.89 21.89 6.80
CA ALA A 100 -5.02 23.06 6.92
C ALA A 100 -5.32 24.12 5.84
N GLU A 101 -5.60 23.70 4.60
CA GLU A 101 -6.03 24.59 3.51
C GLU A 101 -7.35 25.29 3.85
N ARG A 102 -8.36 24.55 4.33
CA ARG A 102 -9.64 25.14 4.75
C ARG A 102 -9.49 26.17 5.89
N ILE A 103 -8.57 25.92 6.83
CA ILE A 103 -8.29 26.87 7.92
C ILE A 103 -7.65 28.15 7.35
N ARG A 104 -6.68 28.01 6.43
CA ARG A 104 -6.03 29.16 5.78
C ARG A 104 -7.01 29.98 4.95
N GLU A 105 -7.90 29.33 4.19
CA GLU A 105 -8.93 30.01 3.39
C GLU A 105 -9.91 30.80 4.28
N ARG A 106 -10.37 30.19 5.38
CA ARG A 106 -11.21 30.90 6.36
C ARG A 106 -10.52 32.11 6.96
N GLY A 107 -9.25 31.98 7.33
CA GLY A 107 -8.47 33.11 7.86
C GLY A 107 -8.32 34.25 6.85
N ARG A 108 -8.11 33.95 5.57
CA ARG A 108 -8.05 34.96 4.50
C ARG A 108 -9.40 35.65 4.28
N ALA A 109 -10.49 34.90 4.27
CA ALA A 109 -11.83 35.46 4.12
C ALA A 109 -12.20 36.40 5.29
N GLN A 110 -11.93 35.99 6.53
CA GLN A 110 -12.17 36.81 7.72
C GLN A 110 -11.31 38.08 7.74
N ALA A 111 -10.05 38.01 7.31
CA ALA A 111 -9.18 39.19 7.20
C ALA A 111 -9.68 40.17 6.13
N ALA A 112 -10.18 39.68 5.00
CA ALA A 112 -10.77 40.50 3.95
C ALA A 112 -12.05 41.21 4.43
N GLU A 113 -12.97 40.47 5.08
CA GLU A 113 -14.20 41.03 5.65
C GLU A 113 -13.92 42.11 6.71
N GLN A 114 -12.94 41.89 7.59
CA GLN A 114 -12.54 42.88 8.59
C GLN A 114 -11.86 44.12 7.96
N GLY A 115 -11.08 43.92 6.90
CA GLY A 115 -10.48 45.01 6.13
C GLY A 115 -11.53 45.89 5.45
N GLU A 116 -12.53 45.28 4.82
CA GLU A 116 -13.66 45.99 4.19
C GLU A 116 -14.53 46.71 5.21
N ALA A 117 -14.81 46.09 6.37
CA ALA A 117 -15.58 46.72 7.45
C ALA A 117 -14.89 47.99 7.96
N ARG A 118 -13.56 47.92 8.21
CA ARG A 118 -12.77 49.08 8.67
C ARG A 118 -12.66 50.19 7.62
N ALA A 119 -12.55 49.84 6.33
CA ALA A 119 -12.53 50.81 5.25
C ALA A 119 -13.86 51.58 5.11
N ARG A 120 -14.99 50.90 5.34
CA ARG A 120 -16.32 51.53 5.33
C ARG A 120 -16.59 52.46 6.51
N GLU A 121 -16.02 52.18 7.69
CA GLU A 121 -16.12 53.08 8.84
C GLU A 121 -15.29 54.37 8.66
N HIS A 122 -14.09 54.25 8.10
CA HIS A 122 -13.20 55.40 7.90
C HIS A 122 -13.60 56.31 6.73
N GLY A 123 -14.36 55.82 5.74
CA GLY A 123 -14.85 56.62 4.61
C GLY A 123 -16.12 57.45 4.89
N LYS A 124 -16.69 57.37 6.10
CA LYS A 124 -17.90 58.12 6.50
C LYS A 124 -17.61 59.32 7.42
N ARG A 125 -16.34 59.71 7.60
CA ARG A 125 -15.93 60.88 8.39
C ARG A 125 -15.55 62.05 7.51
#